data_AF-A0A1F5BJC2-F1
#
_entry.id   AF-A0A1F5BJC2-F1
#
_cell.length_a   1.000
_cell.length_b   1.000
_cell.length_c   1.000
_cell.angle_alpha   90.00
_cell.angle_beta   90.00
_cell.angle_gamma   90.00
#
_symmetry.space_group_name_H-M   'P 1'
#
loop_
_entity.id
_entity.type
_entity.pdbx_description
1 polymer ?
#
loop_
_entity_poly.entity_id
_entity_poly.type
_entity_poly.pdbx_seq_one_letter_code
_entity_poly.pdbx_strand_id
1 'polypeptide(L)'
;MQYVEFYKLKNDGSQEVIATCGMKDGVIVCEGDEALIENLAKDGILDYSQSPPQKIFPKEGPRFLEQLKYNFKSGYLNASEIKEK
;
A
#
# COMPACT_ATOMS: atom_id res chain seq x y z
N MET A 1 -12.79 0.05 10.30
CA MET A 1 -11.64 0.81 9.77
C MET A 1 -11.12 0.13 8.52
N GLN A 2 -10.94 0.88 7.42
CA GLN A 2 -10.39 0.32 6.16
C GLN A 2 -8.86 0.28 6.19
N TYR A 3 -8.28 -0.81 5.70
CA TYR A 3 -6.83 -1.02 5.67
C TYR A 3 -6.38 -1.95 4.53
N VAL A 4 -5.09 -1.89 4.21
CA VAL A 4 -4.40 -2.75 3.23
C VAL A 4 -3.18 -3.36 3.91
N GLU A 5 -2.96 -4.64 3.71
CA GLU A 5 -1.78 -5.36 4.17
C GLU A 5 -0.81 -5.57 3.01
N PHE A 6 0.49 -5.44 3.28
CA PHE A 6 1.55 -5.82 2.38
C PHE A 6 2.10 -7.17 2.77
N TYR A 7 2.14 -8.11 1.82
CA TYR A 7 2.78 -9.39 2.05
C TYR A 7 4.08 -9.53 1.30
N LYS A 8 5.05 -10.16 1.96
CA LYS A 8 6.34 -10.53 1.38
C LYS A 8 6.50 -12.04 1.35
N LEU A 9 6.99 -12.56 0.23
CA LEU A 9 7.33 -13.97 0.09
C LEU A 9 8.60 -14.30 0.88
N LYS A 10 8.56 -15.36 1.67
CA LYS A 10 9.69 -15.96 2.37
C LYS A 10 10.39 -17.03 1.55
N ASN A 11 11.60 -17.38 1.96
CA ASN A 11 12.38 -18.45 1.35
C ASN A 11 11.71 -19.83 1.42
N ASP A 12 10.82 -20.05 2.38
CA ASP A 12 10.04 -21.28 2.54
C ASP A 12 8.76 -21.32 1.68
N GLY A 13 8.53 -20.29 0.86
CA GLY A 13 7.34 -20.16 0.02
C GLY A 13 6.10 -19.62 0.73
N SER A 14 6.17 -19.36 2.04
CA SER A 14 5.08 -18.71 2.77
C SER A 14 5.09 -17.20 2.57
N GLN A 15 3.93 -16.55 2.79
CA GLN A 15 3.81 -15.10 2.78
C GLN A 15 3.59 -14.59 4.21
N GLU A 16 4.23 -13.47 4.55
CA GLU A 16 3.99 -12.78 5.83
C GLU A 16 3.56 -11.33 5.59
N VAL A 17 2.73 -10.79 6.48
CA VAL A 17 2.42 -9.36 6.51
C VAL A 17 3.64 -8.61 7.03
N ILE A 18 4.19 -7.71 6.21
CA ILE A 18 5.34 -6.88 6.58
C ILE A 18 4.95 -5.44 6.93
N ALA A 19 3.80 -4.97 6.44
CA ALA A 19 3.28 -3.65 6.74
C ALA A 19 1.77 -3.59 6.56
N THR A 20 1.15 -2.66 7.28
CA THR A 20 -0.29 -2.38 7.19
C THR A 20 -0.47 -0.88 7.02
N CYS A 21 -1.24 -0.47 6.02
CA CYS A 21 -1.63 0.93 5.81
C CYS A 21 -3.13 1.09 6.03
N GLY A 22 -3.52 2.12 6.78
CA GLY A 22 -4.93 2.41 7.08
C GLY A 22 -5.20 3.90 7.17
N MET A 23 -6.48 4.24 7.26
CA MET A 23 -6.93 5.63 7.37
C MET A 23 -6.80 6.15 8.80
N LYS A 24 -6.21 7.34 8.97
CA LYS A 24 -6.21 8.10 10.21
C LYS A 24 -6.34 9.59 9.89
N ASP A 25 -7.37 10.24 10.43
CA ASP A 25 -7.60 11.69 10.26
C ASP A 25 -7.56 12.18 8.79
N GLY A 26 -8.06 11.35 7.86
CA GLY A 26 -8.11 11.67 6.43
C GLY A 26 -6.81 11.41 5.65
N VAL A 27 -5.73 10.98 6.32
CA VAL A 27 -4.47 10.59 5.69
C VAL A 27 -4.21 9.09 5.87
N ILE A 28 -3.44 8.51 4.95
CA ILE A 28 -2.98 7.13 5.08
C ILE A 28 -1.75 7.09 5.98
N VAL A 29 -1.83 6.25 7.01
CA VAL A 29 -0.74 5.95 7.94
C VAL A 29 -0.41 4.47 7.82
N CYS A 30 0.89 4.17 7.76
CA CYS A 30 1.39 2.81 7.63
C CYS A 30 2.27 2.45 8.82
N GLU A 31 2.25 1.18 9.22
CA GLU A 31 3.05 0.61 10.29
C GLU A 31 3.69 -0.71 9.80
N GLY A 32 4.92 -1.01 10.23
CA GLY A 32 5.67 -2.21 9.80
C GLY A 32 7.02 -1.88 9.18
N ASP A 33 7.34 -2.49 8.03
CA ASP A 33 8.59 -2.33 7.29
C ASP A 33 8.90 -0.86 6.95
N GLU A 34 9.91 -0.29 7.62
CA GLU A 34 10.25 1.14 7.53
C GLU A 34 10.69 1.54 6.12
N ALA A 35 11.44 0.69 5.42
CA ALA A 35 11.94 0.99 4.08
C ALA A 35 10.79 1.11 3.07
N LEU A 36 9.80 0.23 3.16
CA LEU A 36 8.58 0.34 2.35
C LEU A 36 7.83 1.64 2.65
N ILE A 37 7.66 1.97 3.94
CA ILE A 37 6.91 3.15 4.38
C ILE A 37 7.61 4.44 3.92
N GLU A 38 8.93 4.53 4.06
CA GLU A 38 9.72 5.65 3.57
C GLU A 38 9.59 5.83 2.06
N ASN A 39 9.65 4.73 1.30
CA ASN A 39 9.49 4.78 -0.16
C ASN A 39 8.08 5.25 -0.55
N LEU A 40 7.02 4.77 0.12
CA LEU A 40 5.65 5.23 -0.13
C LEU A 40 5.48 6.73 0.16
N ALA A 41 6.10 7.22 1.23
CA ALA A 41 6.03 8.64 1.61
C ALA A 41 6.83 9.54 0.65
N LYS A 42 8.00 9.08 0.21
CA LYS A 42 8.93 9.86 -0.63
C LYS A 42 8.57 9.82 -2.11
N ASP A 43 8.33 8.62 -2.63
CA ASP A 43 8.19 8.39 -4.08
C ASP A 43 6.74 8.34 -4.53
N GLY A 44 5.79 8.14 -3.61
CA GLY A 44 4.37 7.97 -3.92
C GLY A 44 4.09 6.71 -4.74
N ILE A 45 2.88 6.61 -5.26
CA ILE A 45 2.44 5.53 -6.13
C ILE A 45 1.72 6.11 -7.35
N LEU A 46 1.47 5.28 -8.37
CA LEU A 46 0.68 5.69 -9.53
C LEU A 46 -0.80 5.44 -9.30
N ASP A 47 -1.61 6.44 -9.61
CA ASP A 47 -3.05 6.32 -9.72
C ASP A 47 -3.43 5.92 -11.16
N TYR A 48 -3.86 4.68 -11.31
CA TYR A 48 -4.28 4.11 -12.58
C TYR A 48 -5.74 4.42 -12.94
N SER A 49 -6.49 5.13 -12.08
CA SER A 49 -7.84 5.61 -12.41
C SER A 49 -7.84 6.81 -13.38
N GLN A 50 -6.67 7.43 -13.59
CA GLN A 50 -6.48 8.59 -14.47
C GLN A 50 -5.74 8.22 -15.75
N SER A 51 -5.93 9.02 -16.80
CA SER A 51 -5.19 8.90 -18.06
C SER A 51 -4.59 10.26 -18.46
N PRO A 52 -3.26 10.42 -18.47
CA PRO A 52 -2.25 9.42 -18.06
C PRO A 52 -2.27 9.19 -16.53
N PRO A 53 -1.73 8.05 -16.04
CA PRO A 53 -1.59 7.80 -14.60
C PRO A 53 -0.84 8.92 -13.90
N GLN A 54 -1.32 9.30 -12.71
CA GLN A 54 -0.76 10.42 -11.93
C GLN A 54 -0.12 9.91 -10.65
N LYS A 55 0.97 10.54 -10.22
CA LYS A 55 1.58 10.22 -8.93
C LYS A 55 0.73 10.77 -7.79
N ILE A 56 0.45 9.93 -6.79
CA ILE A 56 -0.28 10.28 -5.57
C ILE A 56 0.49 9.81 -4.32
N PHE A 57 0.22 10.45 -3.19
CA PHE A 57 0.91 10.22 -1.91
C PHE A 57 -0.08 9.84 -0.79
N PRO A 58 0.41 9.40 0.39
CA PRO A 58 -0.46 9.00 1.50
C PRO A 58 -1.46 10.08 1.97
N LYS A 59 -1.15 11.37 1.76
CA LYS A 59 -2.02 12.50 2.11
C LYS A 59 -3.27 12.60 1.23
N GLU A 60 -3.31 11.90 0.09
CA GLU A 60 -4.47 11.80 -0.80
C GLU A 60 -5.52 10.78 -0.28
N GLY A 61 -5.28 10.18 0.88
CA GLY A 61 -6.32 9.48 1.65
C GLY A 61 -6.86 8.24 0.93
N PRO A 62 -8.20 8.07 0.80
CA PRO A 62 -8.80 6.83 0.29
C PRO A 62 -8.27 6.44 -1.09
N ARG A 63 -8.07 7.46 -1.95
CA ARG A 63 -7.55 7.28 -3.30
C ARG A 63 -6.17 6.64 -3.31
N PHE A 64 -5.30 6.97 -2.34
CA PHE A 64 -4.01 6.31 -2.20
C PHE A 64 -4.17 4.84 -1.78
N LEU A 65 -5.02 4.59 -0.78
CA LEU A 65 -5.27 3.24 -0.27
C LEU A 65 -5.81 2.29 -1.35
N GLU A 66 -6.74 2.77 -2.19
CA GLU A 66 -7.33 2.03 -3.31
C GLU A 66 -6.32 1.63 -4.39
N GLN A 67 -5.26 2.43 -4.57
CA GLN A 67 -4.28 2.22 -5.64
C GLN A 67 -3.16 1.26 -5.24
N LEU A 68 -3.01 0.93 -3.94
CA LEU A 68 -1.93 0.06 -3.46
C LEU A 68 -1.90 -1.32 -4.13
N LYS A 69 -3.06 -1.98 -4.26
CA LYS A 69 -3.14 -3.31 -4.90
C LYS A 69 -2.70 -3.34 -6.36
N TYR A 70 -2.81 -2.22 -7.07
CA TYR A 70 -2.41 -2.13 -8.47
C TYR A 70 -0.92 -1.87 -8.64
N ASN A 71 -0.31 -1.17 -7.68
CA ASN A 71 1.12 -0.86 -7.65
C ASN A 71 1.95 -2.02 -7.10
N PHE A 72 1.40 -2.82 -6.18
CA PHE A 72 2.09 -3.94 -5.54
C PHE A 72 1.36 -5.25 -5.83
N LYS A 73 1.72 -5.89 -6.94
CA LYS A 73 1.08 -7.12 -7.44
C LYS A 73 2.08 -8.23 -7.80
N SER A 74 3.30 -8.14 -7.29
CA SER A 74 4.34 -9.13 -7.59
C SER A 74 4.22 -10.34 -6.67
N GLY A 75 4.77 -11.49 -7.07
CA GLY A 75 4.82 -12.67 -6.20
C GLY A 75 5.70 -12.49 -4.96
N TYR A 76 6.67 -11.57 -5.00
CA TYR A 76 7.62 -11.30 -3.91
C TYR A 76 7.11 -10.25 -2.92
N LEU A 77 6.36 -9.26 -3.41
CA LEU A 77 5.74 -8.19 -2.65
C LEU A 77 4.38 -7.85 -3.29
N ASN A 78 3.30 -8.06 -2.55
CA ASN A 78 1.96 -7.69 -2.97
C ASN A 78 1.22 -6.91 -1.89
N ALA A 79 0.24 -6.12 -2.30
CA ALA A 79 -0.73 -5.50 -1.41
C ALA A 79 -2.08 -6.22 -1.53
N SER A 80 -2.78 -6.32 -0.41
CA SER A 80 -4.13 -6.89 -0.38
C SER A 80 -5.14 -6.00 -1.08
N GLU A 81 -6.32 -6.57 -1.34
CA GLU A 81 -7.56 -5.78 -1.45
C GLU A 81 -7.79 -4.97 -0.16
N ILE A 82 -8.61 -3.91 -0.23
CA ILE A 82 -9.01 -3.18 0.97
C ILE A 82 -9.80 -4.12 1.87
N LYS A 83 -9.39 -4.19 3.14
CA LYS A 83 -10.04 -4.96 4.20
C LYS A 83 -10.76 -4.02 5.16
N GLU A 84 -11.74 -4.56 5.87
CA GLU A 84 -12.47 -3.87 6.92
C GLU A 84 -12.22 -4.52 8.28
N LYS A 85 -12.03 -3.69 9.31
CA LYS A 85 -11.96 -4.08 10.72
C LYS A 85 -13.13 -3.51 11.49
#